data_AF-A0A946SDT8-F1
#
_entry.id   AF-A0A946SDT8-F1
#
_cell.length_a   1.000
_cell.length_b   1.000
_cell.length_c   1.000
_cell.angle_alpha   90.00
_cell.angle_beta   90.00
_cell.angle_gamma   90.00
#
_symmetry.space_group_name_H-M   'P 1'
#
loop_
_entity.id
_entity.type
_entity.pdbx_description
1 polymer ?
#
loop_
_entity_poly.entity_id
_entity_poly.type
_entity_poly.pdbx_seq_one_letter_code
_entity_poly.pdbx_strand_id
1 'polypeptide(L)' 'IEAYSELHKNAGFTSSLLQTNGLDVATIFECSGNELNRELGASLQQLIDSKLYGDLLRGFWQKP' A
#
# COMPACT_ATOMS: atom_id res chain seq x y z
N ILE A 1 8.58 -3.14 15.12
CA ILE A 1 7.34 -3.44 14.35
C ILE A 1 6.11 -3.36 15.27
N GLU A 2 6.18 -3.93 16.47
CA GLU A 2 5.06 -3.96 17.43
C GLU A 2 4.63 -2.57 17.90
N ALA A 3 5.55 -1.73 18.40
CA ALA A 3 5.25 -0.35 18.80
C ALA A 3 4.64 0.51 17.66
N TYR A 4 5.06 0.27 16.41
CA TYR A 4 4.49 0.96 15.24
C TYR A 4 3.05 0.49 14.97
N SER A 5 2.81 -0.82 15.06
CA SER A 5 1.47 -1.41 14.89
C SER A 5 0.49 -0.95 15.98
N GLU A 6 0.93 -0.92 17.23
CA GLU A 6 0.12 -0.44 18.36
C GLU A 6 -0.25 1.03 18.23
N LEU A 7 0.68 1.89 17.79
CA LEU A 7 0.39 3.30 17.55
C LEU A 7 -0.76 3.48 16.55
N HIS A 8 -0.72 2.74 15.44
CA HIS A 8 -1.77 2.81 14.42
C HIS A 8 -3.10 2.27 14.93
N LYS A 9 -3.10 1.13 15.62
CA LYS A 9 -4.31 0.55 16.24
C LYS A 9 -4.93 1.51 17.27
N ASN A 10 -4.12 2.12 18.13
CA ASN A 10 -4.58 3.06 19.15
C ASN A 10 -5.17 4.34 18.53
N ALA A 11 -4.68 4.74 17.36
CA ALA A 11 -5.22 5.86 16.60
C ALA A 11 -6.50 5.49 15.78
N GLY A 12 -6.99 4.25 15.90
CA GLY A 12 -8.20 3.76 15.26
C GLY A 12 -8.00 3.27 13.83
N PHE A 13 -6.76 3.00 13.41
CA PHE A 13 -6.48 2.45 12.09
C PHE A 13 -6.48 0.92 12.12
N THR A 14 -6.90 0.31 11.00
CA THR A 14 -6.82 -1.12 10.74
C THR A 14 -5.77 -1.40 9.68
N SER A 15 -5.01 -2.49 9.86
CA SER A 15 -4.01 -2.90 8.87
C SER A 15 -4.72 -3.37 7.60
N SER A 16 -4.33 -2.83 6.46
CA SER A 16 -4.82 -3.24 5.15
C SER A 16 -3.78 -4.10 4.45
N LEU A 17 -4.27 -5.15 3.81
CA LEU A 17 -3.51 -6.07 2.94
C LEU A 17 -4.07 -5.89 1.54
N LEU A 18 -3.22 -5.46 0.62
CA LEU A 18 -3.63 -5.23 -0.77
C LEU A 18 -2.96 -6.27 -1.65
N GLN A 19 -3.76 -7.06 -2.36
CA GLN A 19 -3.27 -8.00 -3.34
C GLN A 19 -3.31 -7.35 -4.72
N THR A 20 -2.15 -7.20 -5.35
CA THR A 20 -2.01 -6.53 -6.65
C THR A 20 -2.40 -7.46 -7.80
N ASN A 21 -2.30 -8.78 -7.61
CA ASN A 21 -2.55 -9.80 -8.65
C ASN A 21 -1.71 -9.55 -9.93
N GLY A 22 -0.47 -9.09 -9.78
CA GLY A 22 0.42 -8.77 -10.89
C GLY A 22 0.16 -7.42 -11.56
N LEU A 23 -0.80 -6.63 -11.06
CA LEU A 23 -1.03 -5.26 -11.53
C LEU A 23 -0.03 -4.30 -10.91
N ASP A 24 0.38 -3.29 -11.69
CA ASP A 24 1.16 -2.18 -11.15
C ASP A 24 0.30 -1.30 -10.24
N VAL A 25 0.97 -0.55 -9.35
CA VAL A 25 0.29 0.31 -8.37
C VAL A 25 -0.57 1.36 -9.08
N ALA A 26 -0.09 1.91 -10.19
CA ALA A 26 -0.84 2.92 -10.95
C ALA A 26 -2.20 2.39 -11.41
N THR A 27 -2.22 1.19 -11.99
CA THR A 27 -3.42 0.50 -12.48
C THR A 27 -4.40 0.23 -11.33
N ILE A 28 -3.92 -0.17 -10.16
CA ILE A 28 -4.80 -0.41 -9.00
C ILE A 28 -5.48 0.88 -8.54
N PHE A 29 -4.74 2.00 -8.52
CA PHE A 29 -5.30 3.30 -8.17
C PHE A 29 -6.32 3.78 -9.20
N GLU A 30 -6.03 3.63 -10.49
CA GLU A 30 -6.98 3.91 -11.58
C GLU A 30 -8.27 3.08 -11.44
N CYS A 31 -8.16 1.76 -11.20
CA CYS A 31 -9.31 0.88 -11.00
C CYS A 31 -10.14 1.23 -9.76
N SER A 32 -9.53 1.83 -8.74
CA SER A 32 -10.22 2.24 -7.52
C SER A 32 -10.79 3.66 -7.59
N GLY A 33 -10.67 4.34 -8.74
CA GLY A 33 -11.18 5.70 -8.94
C GLY A 33 -10.40 6.76 -8.17
N ASN A 34 -9.20 6.43 -7.69
CA ASN A 34 -8.35 7.36 -6.95
C ASN A 34 -7.20 7.80 -7.86
N GLU A 35 -6.96 9.11 -7.94
CA GLU A 35 -5.80 9.62 -8.65
C GLU A 35 -4.55 9.50 -7.77
N LEU A 36 -3.54 8.80 -8.28
CA LEU A 36 -2.22 8.76 -7.66
C LEU A 36 -1.29 9.69 -8.41
N ASN A 37 -0.58 10.56 -7.67
CA ASN A 37 0.48 11.38 -8.26
C ASN A 37 1.51 10.46 -8.96
N ARG A 38 1.88 10.81 -10.21
CA ARG A 38 2.72 9.97 -11.07
C ARG A 38 4.12 9.72 -10.52
N GLU A 39 4.76 10.72 -9.92
CA GLU A 39 6.09 10.55 -9.28
C GLU A 39 5.98 9.66 -8.05
N LEU A 40 4.91 9.82 -7.28
CA LEU A 40 4.64 9.02 -6.09
C LEU A 40 4.35 7.56 -6.45
N GLY A 41 3.57 7.33 -7.52
CA GLY A 41 3.30 6.01 -8.07
C GLY A 41 4.54 5.29 -8.58
N ALA A 42 5.40 5.99 -9.33
CA ALA A 42 6.67 5.43 -9.80
C ALA A 42 7.60 5.06 -8.62
N SER A 43 7.68 5.93 -7.61
CA SER A 43 8.48 5.69 -6.40
C SER A 43 7.95 4.50 -5.59
N LEU A 44 6.63 4.38 -5.46
CA LEU A 44 5.98 3.23 -4.82
C LEU A 44 6.29 1.94 -5.56
N GLN A 45 6.13 1.93 -6.89
CA GLN A 45 6.41 0.75 -7.72
C GLN A 45 7.86 0.30 -7.57
N GLN A 46 8.83 1.22 -7.67
CA GLN A 46 10.24 0.89 -7.46
C GLN A 46 10.52 0.32 -6.06
N LEU A 47 9.88 0.88 -5.02
CA LEU A 47 10.06 0.40 -3.66
C LEU A 47 9.50 -1.02 -3.48
N ILE A 48 8.36 -1.32 -4.10
CA ILE A 48 7.72 -2.63 -4.08
C ILE A 48 8.57 -3.66 -4.83
N ASP A 49 8.99 -3.32 -6.05
CA ASP A 49 9.83 -4.18 -6.89
C ASP A 49 11.16 -4.50 -6.19
N SER A 50 11.76 -3.51 -5.49
CA SER A 50 13.02 -3.68 -4.74
C SER A 50 12.92 -4.67 -3.58
N LYS A 51 11.71 -4.92 -3.07
CA LYS A 51 11.47 -5.77 -1.91
C LYS A 51 11.03 -7.20 -2.28
N LEU A 52 10.81 -7.48 -3.58
CA LEU A 52 10.37 -8.79 -4.09
C LEU A 52 9.17 -9.36 -3.32
N TYR A 53 8.23 -8.52 -2.90
CA TYR A 53 7.06 -8.97 -2.13
C TYR A 53 6.05 -9.80 -2.95
N GLY A 54 6.33 -10.01 -4.24
CA GLY A 54 5.37 -10.60 -5.18
C GLY A 54 4.14 -9.70 -5.29
N ASP A 55 2.97 -10.33 -5.34
CA ASP A 55 1.70 -9.62 -5.55
C ASP A 55 1.07 -9.07 -4.26
N LEU A 56 1.79 -9.01 -3.15
CA LEU A 56 1.22 -8.69 -1.85
C LEU A 56 1.85 -7.44 -1.22
N LEU A 57 1.05 -6.38 -1.16
CA LEU A 57 1.40 -5.13 -0.51
C LEU A 57 0.94 -5.10 0.95
N ARG A 58 1.88 -4.72 1.83
CA ARG A 58 1.72 -4.73 3.29
C ARG A 58 2.15 -3.39 3.88
N GLY A 59 1.70 -3.11 5.10
CA GLY A 59 2.08 -1.90 5.83
C GLY A 59 1.19 -0.69 5.55
N PHE A 60 0.10 -0.89 4.83
CA PHE A 60 -0.95 0.10 4.64
C PHE A 60 -1.92 0.04 5.81
N TRP A 61 -2.47 1.19 6.17
CA TRP A 61 -3.40 1.36 7.28
C TRP A 61 -4.58 2.18 6.83
N GLN A 62 -5.78 1.73 7.14
CA GLN A 62 -7.01 2.42 6.79
C GLN A 62 -7.71 2.89 8.06
N LYS A 63 -8.21 4.12 8.04
CA LYS A 63 -9.14 4.59 9.06
C LYS A 63 -10.56 4.44 8.49
N PRO A 64 -11.49 3.82 9.23
CA PRO A 64 -12.90 3.77 8.83
C PRO A 64 -13.52 5.17 8.79
#